data_AF-A0A432JQE6-F1
#
_entry.id   AF-A0A432JQE6-F1
#
_cell.length_a   1.000
_cell.length_b   1.000
_cell.length_c   1.000
_cell.angle_alpha   90.00
_cell.angle_beta   90.00
_cell.angle_gamma   90.00
#
_symmetry.space_group_name_H-M   'P 1'
#
loop_
_entity.id
_entity.type
_entity.pdbx_description
1 polymer ?
#
loop_
_entity_poly.entity_id
_entity_poly.type
_entity_poly.pdbx_seq_one_letter_code
_entity_poly.pdbx_strand_id
1 'polypeptide(L)'
;MIFLAVVMVILVTNEYAYNTMRQNLINGMSRMELVLSKFVDAVMLSFFATVFVFIFGLVAGFTSTSNITFADIFSKMPYLGAYFLMVLGFLTFAMMLAFLIKKPALVLGTLLLYNYIVEPLTAWKFNETFGNYLPLKSLNFLVEIPDIALFSFFGAGPKYHGIQFTFVFLGIVYTAIFFGIAYYSIKRKDL
;
A
#
# COMPACT_ATOMS: atom_id res chain seq x y z
N MET A 1 -1.23 -6.69 4.55
CA MET A 1 -1.55 -5.78 3.43
C MET A 1 -2.81 -6.17 2.66
N ILE A 2 -2.98 -7.43 2.23
CA ILE A 2 -4.17 -7.87 1.47
C ILE A 2 -5.48 -7.55 2.20
N PHE A 3 -5.56 -7.81 3.50
CA PHE A 3 -6.74 -7.45 4.30
C PHE A 3 -7.10 -5.96 4.21
N LEU A 4 -6.11 -5.05 4.38
CA LEU A 4 -6.32 -3.61 4.25
C LEU A 4 -6.75 -3.23 2.83
N ALA A 5 -6.20 -3.87 1.80
CA ALA A 5 -6.64 -3.65 0.43
C ALA A 5 -8.08 -4.13 0.18
N VAL A 6 -8.50 -5.26 0.78
CA VAL A 6 -9.90 -5.70 0.73
C VAL A 6 -10.82 -4.64 1.31
N VAL A 7 -10.49 -4.11 2.49
CA VAL A 7 -11.25 -3.00 3.10
C VAL A 7 -11.31 -1.80 2.17
N MET A 8 -10.17 -1.36 1.63
CA MET A 8 -10.12 -0.21 0.72
C MET A 8 -10.93 -0.42 -0.56
N VAL A 9 -10.85 -1.61 -1.17
CA VAL A 9 -11.62 -1.96 -2.37
C VAL A 9 -13.12 -1.94 -2.07
N ILE A 10 -13.54 -2.49 -0.93
CA ILE A 10 -14.94 -2.47 -0.51
C ILE A 10 -15.41 -1.03 -0.30
N LEU A 11 -14.63 -0.18 0.37
CA LEU A 11 -14.98 1.23 0.60
C LEU A 11 -15.26 1.98 -0.72
N VAL A 12 -14.42 1.78 -1.74
CA VAL A 12 -14.60 2.42 -3.05
C VAL A 12 -15.73 1.76 -3.86
N THR A 13 -15.80 0.43 -3.88
CA THR A 13 -16.79 -0.28 -4.72
C THR A 13 -18.20 -0.23 -4.15
N ASN A 14 -18.37 -0.12 -2.83
CA ASN A 14 -19.67 0.10 -2.21
C ASN A 14 -20.30 1.41 -2.68
N GLU A 15 -19.50 2.47 -2.88
CA GLU A 15 -20.07 3.72 -3.37
C GLU A 15 -20.59 3.62 -4.81
N TYR A 16 -19.99 2.75 -5.63
CA TYR A 16 -20.55 2.41 -6.94
C TYR A 16 -21.83 1.59 -6.81
N ALA A 17 -21.84 0.60 -5.92
CA ALA A 17 -22.98 -0.28 -5.72
C ALA A 17 -24.23 0.46 -5.22
N TYR A 18 -24.04 1.45 -4.33
CA TYR A 18 -25.12 2.24 -3.74
C TYR A 18 -25.34 3.59 -4.42
N ASN A 19 -24.67 3.89 -5.54
CA ASN A 19 -24.72 5.16 -6.26
C ASN A 19 -24.41 6.41 -5.40
N THR A 20 -23.77 6.25 -4.24
CA THR A 20 -23.46 7.37 -3.35
C THR A 20 -22.42 8.31 -3.96
N MET A 21 -21.53 7.80 -4.83
CA MET A 21 -20.63 8.66 -5.60
C MET A 21 -21.37 9.67 -6.47
N ARG A 22 -22.45 9.23 -7.14
CA ARG A 22 -23.26 10.14 -7.95
C ARG A 22 -24.02 11.14 -7.08
N GLN A 23 -24.53 10.69 -5.93
CA GLN A 23 -25.17 11.57 -4.96
C GLN A 23 -24.20 12.63 -4.42
N ASN A 24 -22.96 12.28 -4.12
CA ASN A 24 -21.93 13.23 -3.68
C ASN A 24 -21.68 14.32 -4.74
N LEU A 25 -21.61 13.95 -6.02
CA LEU A 25 -21.48 14.92 -7.12
C LEU A 25 -22.72 15.83 -7.24
N ILE A 26 -23.92 15.27 -7.10
CA ILE A 26 -25.18 16.05 -7.09
C ILE A 26 -25.21 17.02 -5.91
N ASN A 27 -24.68 16.61 -4.75
CA ASN A 27 -24.57 17.44 -3.55
C ASN A 27 -23.47 18.52 -3.65
N GLY A 28 -22.84 18.68 -4.83
CA GLY A 28 -21.86 19.73 -5.11
C GLY A 28 -20.40 19.34 -4.89
N MET A 29 -20.10 18.09 -4.51
CA MET A 29 -18.72 17.64 -4.38
C MET A 29 -18.05 17.59 -5.77
N SER A 30 -16.86 18.18 -5.88
CA SER A 30 -16.07 18.09 -7.10
C SER A 30 -15.49 16.68 -7.29
N ARG A 31 -15.19 16.31 -8.54
CA ARG A 31 -14.54 15.03 -8.86
C ARG A 31 -13.18 14.87 -8.17
N MET A 32 -12.48 15.98 -7.93
CA MET A 32 -11.21 15.97 -7.20
C MET A 32 -11.44 15.68 -5.72
N GLU A 33 -12.39 16.35 -5.07
CA GLU A 33 -12.73 16.11 -3.66
C GLU A 33 -13.20 14.67 -3.42
N LEU A 34 -13.95 14.10 -4.37
CA LEU A 34 -14.37 12.71 -4.32
C LEU A 34 -13.15 11.77 -4.27
N VAL A 35 -12.19 11.92 -5.19
CA VAL A 35 -10.98 11.08 -5.19
C VAL A 35 -10.08 11.36 -3.99
N LEU A 36 -9.99 12.62 -3.56
CA LEU A 36 -9.24 13.03 -2.38
C LEU A 36 -9.82 12.39 -1.11
N SER A 37 -11.16 12.34 -0.97
CA SER A 37 -11.81 11.67 0.17
C SER A 37 -11.38 10.20 0.28
N LYS A 38 -11.28 9.49 -0.85
CA LYS A 38 -10.81 8.09 -0.88
C LYS A 38 -9.33 7.95 -0.61
N PHE A 39 -8.55 8.92 -1.04
CA PHE A 39 -7.15 8.98 -0.67
C PHE A 39 -6.96 9.22 0.83
N VAL A 40 -7.81 10.05 1.46
CA VAL A 40 -7.83 10.25 2.92
C VAL A 40 -8.20 8.96 3.64
N ASP A 41 -9.16 8.18 3.14
CA ASP A 41 -9.46 6.84 3.68
C ASP A 41 -8.20 5.94 3.66
N ALA A 42 -7.43 5.95 2.56
CA ALA A 42 -6.17 5.21 2.46
C ALA A 42 -5.08 5.72 3.42
N VAL A 43 -4.98 7.04 3.63
CA VAL A 43 -4.08 7.66 4.61
C VAL A 43 -4.46 7.25 6.03
N MET A 44 -5.74 7.24 6.38
CA MET A 44 -6.20 6.80 7.70
C MET A 44 -5.90 5.31 7.93
N LEU A 45 -6.24 4.45 6.96
CA LEU A 45 -5.96 3.01 7.07
C LEU A 45 -4.46 2.70 7.20
N SER A 46 -3.61 3.39 6.43
CA SER A 46 -2.15 3.24 6.53
C SER A 46 -1.60 3.77 7.86
N PHE A 47 -2.14 4.88 8.36
CA PHE A 47 -1.78 5.41 9.68
C PHE A 47 -2.13 4.43 10.80
N PHE A 48 -3.37 3.93 10.85
CA PHE A 48 -3.78 2.94 11.85
C PHE A 48 -2.95 1.66 11.78
N ALA A 49 -2.66 1.16 10.57
CA ALA A 49 -1.79 0.01 10.38
C ALA A 49 -0.37 0.27 10.92
N THR A 50 0.16 1.48 10.74
CA THR A 50 1.49 1.87 11.22
C THR A 50 1.52 1.98 12.74
N VAL A 51 0.50 2.60 13.35
CA VAL A 51 0.34 2.65 14.80
C VAL A 51 0.25 1.25 15.39
N PHE A 52 -0.49 0.35 14.74
CA PHE A 52 -0.57 -1.05 15.16
C PHE A 52 0.82 -1.70 15.15
N VAL A 53 1.57 -1.62 14.04
CA VAL A 53 2.93 -2.17 13.96
C VAL A 53 3.87 -1.53 14.99
N PHE A 54 3.73 -0.24 15.26
CA PHE A 54 4.51 0.44 16.30
C PHE A 54 4.24 -0.13 17.69
N ILE A 55 2.97 -0.31 18.07
CA ILE A 55 2.59 -0.87 19.37
C ILE A 55 3.12 -2.31 19.50
N PHE A 56 2.94 -3.15 18.48
CA PHE A 56 3.46 -4.52 18.49
C PHE A 56 4.99 -4.56 18.56
N GLY A 57 5.67 -3.68 17.83
CA GLY A 57 7.12 -3.53 17.87
C GLY A 57 7.62 -3.11 19.25
N LEU A 58 6.93 -2.19 19.92
CA LEU A 58 7.26 -1.79 21.29
C LEU A 58 7.07 -2.96 22.27
N VAL A 59 5.92 -3.63 22.23
CA VAL A 59 5.64 -4.78 23.11
C VAL A 59 6.69 -5.87 22.90
N ALA A 60 6.97 -6.25 21.66
CA ALA A 60 7.98 -7.26 21.33
C ALA A 60 9.40 -6.83 21.74
N GLY A 61 9.71 -5.54 21.59
CA GLY A 61 10.96 -4.96 22.09
C GLY A 61 11.10 -5.19 23.58
N PHE A 62 10.14 -4.67 24.38
CA PHE A 62 10.14 -4.74 25.84
C PHE A 62 10.15 -6.17 26.39
N THR A 63 9.55 -7.14 25.70
CA THR A 63 9.57 -8.55 26.14
C THR A 63 10.85 -9.28 25.78
N SER A 64 11.52 -8.91 24.68
CA SER A 64 12.64 -9.68 24.13
C SER A 64 14.02 -9.12 24.49
N THR A 65 14.10 -7.87 24.98
CA THR A 65 15.38 -7.18 25.25
C THR A 65 15.43 -6.69 26.69
N SER A 66 16.44 -7.12 27.45
CA SER A 66 16.58 -6.82 28.89
C SER A 66 17.06 -5.39 29.20
N ASN A 67 17.69 -4.69 28.24
CA ASN A 67 18.21 -3.32 28.40
C ASN A 67 17.86 -2.47 27.18
N ILE A 68 16.60 -2.03 27.07
CA ILE A 68 16.17 -1.14 25.98
C ILE A 68 16.47 0.30 26.35
N THR A 69 17.23 0.97 25.50
CA THR A 69 17.42 2.42 25.60
C THR A 69 16.45 3.16 24.68
N PHE A 70 16.17 4.43 24.98
CA PHE A 70 15.41 5.29 24.07
C PHE A 70 16.09 5.38 22.69
N ALA A 71 17.43 5.38 22.64
CA ALA A 71 18.18 5.40 21.39
C ALA A 71 17.85 4.20 20.49
N ASP A 72 17.65 3.01 21.07
CA ASP A 72 17.28 1.80 20.32
C ASP A 72 15.89 1.94 19.68
N ILE A 73 14.94 2.55 20.39
CA ILE A 73 13.58 2.81 19.87
C ILE A 73 13.63 3.83 18.73
N PHE A 74 14.31 4.96 18.93
CA PHE A 74 14.41 6.03 17.93
C PHE A 74 15.19 5.59 16.68
N SER A 75 16.18 4.71 16.82
CA SER A 75 16.93 4.15 15.68
C SER A 75 16.04 3.41 14.68
N LYS A 76 14.91 2.84 15.13
CA LYS A 76 13.97 2.07 14.31
C LYS A 76 12.79 2.90 13.78
N MET A 77 12.63 4.16 14.21
CA MET A 77 11.53 5.01 13.75
C MET A 77 11.47 5.24 12.23
N PRO A 78 12.60 5.37 11.49
CA PRO A 78 12.56 5.54 10.03
C PRO A 78 11.83 4.39 9.31
N TYR A 79 11.89 3.17 9.86
CA TYR A 79 11.20 2.00 9.29
C TYR A 79 9.67 2.10 9.42
N LEU A 80 9.15 2.80 10.43
CA LEU A 80 7.72 3.08 10.54
C LEU A 80 7.25 4.02 9.44
N GLY A 81 8.05 5.04 9.11
CA GLY A 81 7.78 5.94 7.99
C GLY A 81 7.79 5.21 6.65
N ALA A 82 8.76 4.33 6.44
CA ALA A 82 8.83 3.49 5.25
C ALA A 82 7.64 2.51 5.16
N TYR A 83 7.21 1.94 6.29
CA TYR A 83 6.02 1.10 6.36
C TYR A 83 4.73 1.86 6.07
N PHE A 84 4.58 3.06 6.61
CA PHE A 84 3.46 3.93 6.29
C PHE A 84 3.37 4.20 4.78
N LEU A 85 4.49 4.61 4.16
CA LEU A 85 4.56 4.88 2.73
C LEU A 85 4.25 3.64 1.88
N MET A 86 4.78 2.48 2.27
CA MET A 86 4.50 1.20 1.61
C MET A 86 3.00 0.88 1.61
N VAL A 87 2.37 0.95 2.79
CA VAL A 87 0.93 0.66 2.92
C VAL A 87 0.11 1.69 2.17
N LEU A 88 0.44 2.98 2.27
CA LEU A 88 -0.24 4.05 1.56
C LEU A 88 -0.17 3.86 0.03
N GLY A 89 1.01 3.58 -0.51
CA GLY A 89 1.19 3.34 -1.94
C GLY A 89 0.40 2.13 -2.44
N PHE A 90 0.42 1.04 -1.66
CA PHE A 90 -0.36 -0.17 -1.97
C PHE A 90 -1.87 0.06 -1.94
N LEU A 91 -2.38 0.80 -0.93
CA LEU A 91 -3.79 1.14 -0.83
C LEU A 91 -4.23 2.11 -1.93
N THR A 92 -3.35 3.04 -2.34
CA THR A 92 -3.61 3.96 -3.46
C THR A 92 -3.67 3.20 -4.79
N PHE A 93 -2.83 2.18 -4.97
CA PHE A 93 -2.92 1.27 -6.11
C PHE A 93 -4.25 0.49 -6.12
N ALA A 94 -4.65 -0.08 -4.98
CA ALA A 94 -5.92 -0.78 -4.84
C ALA A 94 -7.13 0.14 -5.13
N MET A 95 -7.09 1.37 -4.61
CA MET A 95 -8.08 2.42 -4.88
C MET A 95 -8.16 2.74 -6.37
N MET A 96 -7.02 2.92 -7.05
CA MET A 96 -6.96 3.15 -8.49
C MET A 96 -7.65 2.02 -9.28
N LEU A 97 -7.33 0.76 -8.96
CA LEU A 97 -7.98 -0.40 -9.58
C LEU A 97 -9.48 -0.44 -9.28
N ALA A 98 -9.89 -0.11 -8.06
CA ALA A 98 -11.30 -0.05 -7.67
C ALA A 98 -12.08 0.99 -8.49
N PHE A 99 -11.51 2.17 -8.72
CA PHE A 99 -12.12 3.17 -9.58
C PHE A 99 -12.18 2.76 -11.07
N LEU A 100 -11.21 1.99 -11.55
CA LEU A 100 -11.18 1.49 -12.92
C LEU A 100 -12.23 0.39 -13.15
N ILE A 101 -12.26 -0.63 -12.29
CA ILE A 101 -12.98 -1.89 -12.50
C ILE A 101 -14.37 -1.90 -11.84
N LYS A 102 -14.56 -1.19 -10.72
CA LYS A 102 -15.83 -1.02 -9.97
C LYS A 102 -16.45 -2.29 -9.35
N LYS A 103 -16.01 -3.49 -9.73
CA LYS A 103 -16.49 -4.78 -9.18
C LYS A 103 -15.47 -5.36 -8.19
N PRO A 104 -15.81 -5.54 -6.90
CA PRO A 104 -14.83 -5.85 -5.86
C PRO A 104 -14.04 -7.14 -6.12
N ALA A 105 -14.72 -8.23 -6.50
CA ALA A 105 -14.05 -9.50 -6.81
C ALA A 105 -13.05 -9.38 -7.98
N LEU A 106 -13.41 -8.64 -9.04
CA LEU A 106 -12.52 -8.42 -10.18
C LEU A 106 -11.34 -7.52 -9.82
N VAL A 107 -11.54 -6.53 -8.95
CA VAL A 107 -10.46 -5.67 -8.45
C VAL A 107 -9.45 -6.50 -7.64
N LEU A 108 -9.93 -7.32 -6.71
CA LEU A 108 -9.07 -8.18 -5.90
C LEU A 108 -8.34 -9.22 -6.76
N GLY A 109 -9.05 -9.85 -7.70
CA GLY A 109 -8.44 -10.75 -8.68
C GLY A 109 -7.34 -10.04 -9.47
N THR A 110 -7.60 -8.84 -9.99
CA THR A 110 -6.61 -8.05 -10.75
C THR A 110 -5.41 -7.66 -9.88
N LEU A 111 -5.63 -7.27 -8.62
CA LEU A 111 -4.57 -6.94 -7.69
C LEU A 111 -3.65 -8.15 -7.43
N LEU A 112 -4.23 -9.33 -7.20
CA LEU A 112 -3.47 -10.56 -6.99
C LEU A 112 -2.73 -10.98 -8.27
N LEU A 113 -3.40 -10.94 -9.43
CA LEU A 113 -2.77 -11.24 -10.72
C LEU A 113 -1.62 -10.28 -11.01
N TYR A 114 -1.77 -8.99 -10.69
CA TYR A 114 -0.72 -8.01 -10.92
C TYR A 114 0.51 -8.29 -10.04
N ASN A 115 0.29 -8.55 -8.75
CA ASN A 115 1.37 -8.78 -7.78
C ASN A 115 2.10 -10.12 -8.01
N TYR A 116 1.37 -11.21 -8.25
CA TYR A 116 1.95 -12.56 -8.31
C TYR A 116 2.27 -13.06 -9.72
N ILE A 117 1.72 -12.43 -10.77
CA ILE A 117 1.95 -12.87 -12.15
C ILE A 117 2.59 -11.75 -12.98
N VAL A 118 1.96 -10.58 -13.07
CA VAL A 118 2.42 -9.52 -13.98
C VAL A 118 3.82 -9.01 -13.59
N GLU A 119 4.03 -8.65 -12.33
CA GLU A 119 5.35 -8.14 -11.90
C GLU A 119 6.46 -9.22 -11.96
N PRO A 120 6.27 -10.45 -11.48
CA PRO A 120 7.29 -11.49 -11.61
C PRO A 120 7.61 -11.85 -13.06
N LEU A 121 6.60 -11.94 -13.92
CA LEU A 121 6.80 -12.26 -15.34
C LEU A 121 7.55 -11.14 -16.08
N THR A 122 7.25 -9.88 -15.77
CA THR A 122 7.97 -8.73 -16.34
C THR A 122 9.41 -8.67 -15.84
N ALA A 123 9.65 -8.97 -14.56
CA ALA A 123 11.00 -9.09 -14.02
C ALA A 123 11.80 -10.20 -14.72
N TRP A 124 11.20 -11.37 -14.93
CA TRP A 124 11.83 -12.48 -15.65
C TRP A 124 12.18 -12.12 -17.11
N LYS A 125 11.28 -11.39 -17.79
CA LYS A 125 11.47 -11.01 -19.20
C LYS A 125 12.58 -9.97 -19.40
N PHE A 126 12.69 -8.98 -18.52
CA PHE A 126 13.59 -7.83 -18.73
C PHE A 126 14.90 -7.91 -17.94
N ASN A 127 14.90 -8.50 -16.74
CA ASN A 127 15.99 -8.74 -15.77
C ASN A 127 15.47 -8.45 -14.34
N GLU A 128 15.95 -9.19 -13.34
CA GLU A 128 15.59 -9.01 -11.93
C GLU A 128 15.89 -7.59 -11.43
N THR A 129 16.98 -6.97 -11.90
CA THR A 129 17.33 -5.58 -11.55
C THR A 129 16.24 -4.61 -11.98
N PHE A 130 15.69 -4.78 -13.19
CA PHE A 130 14.56 -3.97 -13.66
C PHE A 130 13.30 -4.26 -12.84
N GLY A 131 13.07 -5.54 -12.52
CA GLY A 131 11.95 -5.98 -11.70
C GLY A 131 11.87 -5.31 -10.33
N ASN A 132 13.00 -4.91 -9.75
CA ASN A 132 13.03 -4.23 -8.46
C ASN A 132 12.43 -2.82 -8.48
N TYR A 133 12.40 -2.19 -9.65
CA TYR A 133 11.82 -0.87 -9.84
C TYR A 133 10.33 -0.92 -10.18
N LEU A 134 9.73 -2.11 -10.31
CA LEU A 134 8.30 -2.24 -10.56
C LEU A 134 7.47 -1.69 -9.38
N PRO A 135 6.23 -1.26 -9.62
CA PRO A 135 5.52 -0.44 -8.64
C PRO A 135 5.26 -1.12 -7.30
N LEU A 136 4.69 -2.32 -7.27
CA LEU A 136 4.44 -3.03 -6.02
C LEU A 136 5.73 -3.65 -5.46
N LYS A 137 6.62 -4.13 -6.32
CA LYS A 137 7.92 -4.68 -5.86
C LYS A 137 8.79 -3.62 -5.19
N SER A 138 8.88 -2.41 -5.74
CA SER A 138 9.59 -1.29 -5.13
C SER A 138 8.96 -0.82 -3.82
N LEU A 139 7.62 -0.83 -3.71
CA LEU A 139 6.94 -0.59 -2.44
C LEU A 139 7.27 -1.67 -1.40
N ASN A 140 7.31 -2.95 -1.78
CA ASN A 140 7.69 -4.02 -0.87
C ASN A 140 9.16 -3.93 -0.44
N PHE A 141 10.03 -3.28 -1.22
CA PHE A 141 11.42 -3.02 -0.82
C PHE A 141 11.57 -1.86 0.20
N LEU A 142 10.51 -1.12 0.51
CA LEU A 142 10.54 -0.10 1.56
C LEU A 142 10.64 -0.69 2.96
N VAL A 143 10.12 -1.90 3.15
CA VAL A 143 10.08 -2.56 4.45
C VAL A 143 10.66 -3.95 4.33
N GLU A 144 11.57 -4.24 5.23
CA GLU A 144 12.13 -5.58 5.38
C GLU A 144 11.12 -6.50 6.03
N ILE A 145 11.02 -7.73 5.53
CA ILE A 145 10.33 -8.80 6.24
C ILE A 145 11.20 -9.11 7.48
N PRO A 146 10.67 -8.99 8.71
CA PRO A 146 11.44 -9.35 9.90
C PRO A 146 11.82 -10.83 9.82
N ASP A 147 12.97 -11.21 10.39
CA ASP A 147 13.35 -12.61 10.58
C ASP A 147 12.47 -13.24 11.67
N ILE A 148 11.22 -13.51 11.32
CA ILE A 148 10.31 -14.29 12.16
C ILE A 148 10.63 -15.74 11.84
N ALA A 149 10.85 -16.56 12.87
CA ALA A 149 11.12 -18.00 12.71
C ALA A 149 10.14 -18.67 11.74
N LEU A 150 8.87 -18.25 11.77
CA LEU A 150 7.84 -18.71 10.84
C LEU A 150 8.23 -18.54 9.35
N PHE A 151 8.82 -17.41 8.96
CA PHE A 151 9.22 -17.12 7.58
C PHE A 151 10.49 -17.85 7.17
N SER A 152 11.44 -18.03 8.08
CA SER A 152 12.63 -18.86 7.82
C SER A 152 12.29 -20.35 7.68
N PHE A 153 11.25 -20.84 8.38
CA PHE A 153 10.67 -22.18 8.15
C PHE A 153 10.12 -22.38 6.72
N PHE A 154 9.63 -21.33 6.07
CA PHE A 154 9.15 -21.38 4.67
C PHE A 154 10.26 -21.06 3.65
N GLY A 155 11.53 -21.03 4.05
CA GLY A 155 12.66 -20.73 3.15
C GLY A 155 12.76 -19.27 2.73
N ALA A 156 11.96 -18.37 3.32
CA ALA A 156 12.12 -16.92 3.17
C ALA A 156 13.18 -16.46 4.17
N GLY A 157 14.46 -16.60 3.81
CA GLY A 157 15.56 -16.07 4.61
C GLY A 157 15.51 -14.55 4.70
N PRO A 158 16.06 -13.95 5.78
CA PRO A 158 16.00 -12.52 5.97
C PRO A 158 16.77 -11.79 4.87
N LYS A 159 16.05 -10.93 4.13
CA LYS A 159 16.63 -10.04 3.13
C LYS A 159 16.73 -8.64 3.72
N TYR A 160 17.73 -8.43 4.57
CA TYR A 160 18.08 -7.11 5.08
C TYR A 160 18.61 -6.24 3.95
N HIS A 161 17.79 -5.30 3.51
CA HIS A 161 18.18 -4.20 2.64
C HIS A 161 17.70 -2.95 3.37
N GLY A 162 18.61 -2.31 4.13
CA GLY A 162 18.28 -1.09 4.86
C GLY A 162 17.59 -0.07 3.95
N ILE A 163 16.85 0.86 4.54
CA ILE A 163 15.98 1.80 3.79
C ILE A 163 16.80 2.52 2.71
N GLN A 164 16.57 2.16 1.45
CA GLN A 164 17.23 2.82 0.34
C GLN A 164 16.40 4.02 -0.10
N PHE A 165 17.05 5.19 -0.18
CA PHE A 165 16.40 6.42 -0.61
C PHE A 165 15.71 6.30 -1.98
N THR A 166 16.29 5.50 -2.88
CA THR A 166 15.72 5.19 -4.20
C THR A 166 14.30 4.63 -4.10
N PHE A 167 14.06 3.67 -3.20
CA PHE A 167 12.73 3.06 -3.06
C PHE A 167 11.75 3.99 -2.36
N VAL A 168 12.21 4.81 -1.41
CA VAL A 168 11.39 5.86 -0.79
C VAL A 168 10.90 6.85 -1.84
N PHE A 169 11.80 7.32 -2.69
CA PHE A 169 11.45 8.21 -3.80
C PHE A 169 10.46 7.56 -4.77
N LEU A 170 10.71 6.30 -5.17
CA LEU A 170 9.79 5.57 -6.05
C LEU A 170 8.43 5.35 -5.41
N GLY A 171 8.36 5.05 -4.11
CA GLY A 171 7.10 4.89 -3.40
C GLY A 171 6.24 6.16 -3.46
N ILE A 172 6.85 7.34 -3.28
CA ILE A 172 6.17 8.63 -3.42
C ILE A 172 5.70 8.85 -4.86
N VAL A 173 6.59 8.62 -5.83
CA VAL A 173 6.28 8.79 -7.26
C VAL A 173 5.12 7.88 -7.69
N TYR A 174 5.17 6.59 -7.35
CA TYR A 174 4.11 5.65 -7.69
C TYR A 174 2.79 6.00 -7.01
N THR A 175 2.83 6.40 -5.72
CA THR A 175 1.62 6.87 -5.02
C THR A 175 0.98 8.05 -5.75
N ALA A 176 1.78 9.03 -6.18
CA ALA A 176 1.30 10.18 -6.95
C ALA A 176 0.75 9.77 -8.33
N ILE A 177 1.41 8.85 -9.03
CA ILE A 177 0.95 8.32 -10.33
C ILE A 177 -0.39 7.60 -10.17
N PHE A 178 -0.53 6.72 -9.18
CA PHE A 178 -1.76 5.98 -8.93
C PHE A 178 -2.92 6.91 -8.57
N PHE A 179 -2.66 7.92 -7.74
CA PHE A 179 -3.62 8.97 -7.44
C PHE A 179 -4.04 9.73 -8.71
N GLY A 180 -3.08 10.11 -9.55
CA GLY A 180 -3.35 10.80 -10.82
C GLY A 180 -4.19 9.98 -11.79
N ILE A 181 -3.90 8.68 -11.93
CA ILE A 181 -4.69 7.75 -12.76
C ILE A 181 -6.10 7.58 -12.18
N ALA A 182 -6.23 7.46 -10.85
CA ALA A 182 -7.53 7.41 -10.18
C ALA A 182 -8.37 8.66 -10.46
N TYR A 183 -7.78 9.84 -10.30
CA TYR A 183 -8.41 11.12 -10.63
C TYR A 183 -8.85 11.18 -12.09
N TYR A 184 -7.97 10.78 -12.99
CA TYR A 184 -8.25 10.79 -14.42
C TYR A 184 -9.39 9.84 -14.82
N SER A 185 -9.44 8.66 -14.19
CA SER A 185 -10.50 7.67 -14.37
C SER A 185 -11.87 8.25 -14.03
N ILE A 186 -11.98 9.09 -13.00
CA ILE A 186 -13.24 9.76 -12.61
C ILE A 186 -13.53 10.98 -13.49
N LYS A 187 -12.51 11.74 -13.89
CA LYS A 187 -12.68 12.91 -14.77
C LYS A 187 -13.20 12.56 -16.16
N ARG A 188 -12.85 11.39 -16.70
CA ARG A 188 -13.32 10.95 -18.03
C ARG A 188 -14.69 10.27 -18.04
N LYS A 189 -15.24 9.91 -16.87
CA LYS A 189 -16.51 9.18 -16.79
C LYS A 189 -17.67 10.16 -16.65
N ASP A 190 -18.74 9.92 -17.39
CA ASP A 190 -20.04 10.48 -17.06
C ASP A 190 -20.61 9.62 -15.92
N LEU A 191 -20.68 10.22 -14.73
CA LEU A 191 -21.20 9.61 -13.50
C LEU A 191 -22.56 10.23 -13.16
#